data_AF-A0A090IW31-F1
#
_entry.id   AF-A0A090IW31-F1
#
_cell.length_a   1.000
_cell.length_b   1.000
_cell.length_c   1.000
_cell.angle_alpha   90.00
_cell.angle_beta   90.00
_cell.angle_gamma   90.00
#
_symmetry.space_group_name_H-M   'P 1'
#
loop_
_entity.id
_entity.type
_entity.pdbx_description
1 polymer ?
#
loop_
_entity_poly.entity_id
_entity_poly.type
_entity_poly.pdbx_seq_one_letter_code
_entity_poly.pdbx_strand_id
1 'polypeptide(L)'
;MRWTAQDFSTFTLSKEYIDTVLIPMVPISFDERGKDAASGSEFIQMIAIEIERQFKGRILLLPSFVYFLNFSDQDKKMLLTKWHHELTKKSFKHLFFISSDQSWKSIVEQLKGELIWIPSIPLEHLDGTNKMAIIDNQVKQLLNFFVEKWQAAEDVNA
;
A
#
# COMPACT_ATOMS: atom_id res chain seq x y z
N MET A 1 -9.27 4.41 -7.34
CA MET A 1 -9.89 5.54 -6.61
C MET A 1 -9.16 5.74 -5.31
N ARG A 2 -9.16 6.94 -4.75
CA ARG A 2 -8.52 7.24 -3.46
C ARG A 2 -9.57 7.41 -2.37
N TRP A 3 -9.19 7.21 -1.12
CA TRP A 3 -10.05 7.47 0.04
C TRP A 3 -10.20 8.98 0.29
N THR A 4 -10.98 9.62 -0.57
CA THR A 4 -11.35 11.04 -0.48
C THR A 4 -12.86 11.17 -0.63
N ALA A 5 -13.44 12.22 -0.08
CA ALA A 5 -14.89 12.45 -0.20
C ALA A 5 -15.36 12.49 -1.67
N GLN A 6 -14.56 13.12 -2.54
CA GLN A 6 -14.83 13.22 -3.99
C GLN A 6 -14.89 11.84 -4.65
N ASP A 7 -13.90 11.00 -4.39
CA ASP A 7 -13.81 9.67 -5.00
C ASP A 7 -14.79 8.69 -4.37
N PHE A 8 -15.14 8.85 -3.09
CA PHE A 8 -16.02 7.93 -2.37
C PHE A 8 -17.44 7.87 -2.95
N SER A 9 -17.97 9.02 -3.43
CA SER A 9 -19.23 9.05 -4.16
C SER A 9 -19.17 8.18 -5.43
N THR A 10 -18.05 8.24 -6.15
CA THR A 10 -17.84 7.42 -7.36
C THR A 10 -17.64 5.94 -6.99
N PHE A 11 -16.87 5.65 -5.93
CA PHE A 11 -16.65 4.30 -5.41
C PHE A 11 -17.95 3.60 -5.08
N THR A 12 -18.91 4.29 -4.46
CA THR A 12 -20.20 3.72 -4.09
C THR A 12 -20.99 3.24 -5.32
N LEU A 13 -20.88 3.96 -6.44
CA LEU A 13 -21.54 3.64 -7.70
C LEU A 13 -20.84 2.52 -8.48
N SER A 14 -19.53 2.38 -8.34
CA SER A 14 -18.72 1.42 -9.11
C SER A 14 -18.11 0.31 -8.24
N LYS A 15 -18.64 0.05 -7.05
CA LYS A 15 -18.06 -0.86 -6.05
C LYS A 15 -17.83 -2.29 -6.57
N GLU A 16 -18.61 -2.72 -7.55
CA GLU A 16 -18.53 -4.06 -8.15
C GLU A 16 -17.27 -4.27 -9.01
N TYR A 17 -16.68 -3.18 -9.51
CA TYR A 17 -15.45 -3.22 -10.29
C TYR A 17 -14.19 -3.05 -9.43
N ILE A 18 -14.37 -2.68 -8.15
CA ILE A 18 -13.29 -2.37 -7.22
C ILE A 18 -13.13 -3.54 -6.26
N ASP A 19 -12.32 -4.51 -6.67
CA ASP A 19 -12.08 -5.76 -5.93
C ASP A 19 -10.82 -5.71 -5.05
N THR A 20 -10.03 -4.64 -5.17
CA THR A 20 -8.69 -4.55 -4.60
C THR A 20 -8.53 -3.33 -3.70
N VAL A 21 -7.94 -3.53 -2.52
CA VAL A 21 -7.53 -2.46 -1.61
C VAL A 21 -6.00 -2.38 -1.57
N LEU A 22 -5.47 -1.17 -1.68
CA LEU A 22 -4.06 -0.87 -1.48
C LEU A 22 -3.88 0.01 -0.24
N ILE A 23 -3.00 -0.40 0.67
CA ILE A 23 -2.75 0.28 1.96
C ILE A 23 -1.26 0.64 2.06
N PRO A 24 -0.90 1.93 1.96
CA PRO A 24 0.46 2.36 2.22
C PRO A 24 0.76 2.26 3.71
N MET A 25 1.87 1.63 4.09
CA MET A 25 2.30 1.53 5.49
C MET A 25 3.56 2.37 5.70
N VAL A 26 3.45 3.40 6.53
CA VAL A 26 4.48 4.43 6.67
C VAL A 26 4.96 4.58 8.12
N PRO A 27 6.28 4.55 8.36
CA PRO A 27 6.84 4.67 9.70
C PRO A 27 6.93 6.13 10.17
N ILE A 28 6.83 6.33 11.49
CA ILE A 28 7.17 7.58 12.17
C ILE A 28 8.25 7.31 13.23
N SER A 29 9.21 8.24 13.32
CA SER A 29 10.18 8.30 14.41
C SER A 29 10.63 9.75 14.61
N PHE A 30 10.91 10.10 15.87
CA PHE A 30 11.51 11.39 16.25
C PHE A 30 12.96 11.23 16.71
N ASP A 31 13.52 10.02 16.60
CA ASP A 31 14.90 9.72 16.95
C ASP A 31 15.80 9.89 15.72
N GLU A 32 17.04 9.40 15.78
CA GLU A 32 18.03 9.47 14.68
C GLU A 32 17.52 8.87 13.35
N ARG A 33 16.55 7.94 13.42
CA ARG A 33 15.92 7.29 12.26
C ARG A 33 14.78 8.11 11.64
N GLY A 34 14.46 9.28 12.19
CA GLY A 34 13.32 10.10 11.75
C GLY A 34 13.43 10.56 10.30
N LYS A 35 14.63 10.93 9.84
CA LYS A 35 14.83 11.35 8.44
C LYS A 35 14.54 10.21 7.46
N ASP A 36 15.06 9.01 7.73
CA ASP A 36 14.83 7.83 6.89
C ASP A 36 13.36 7.42 6.91
N ALA A 37 12.71 7.51 8.07
CA ALA A 37 11.28 7.24 8.21
C ALA A 37 10.43 8.21 7.37
N ALA A 38 10.75 9.51 7.42
CA ALA A 38 10.07 10.52 6.62
C ALA A 38 10.30 10.31 5.11
N SER A 39 11.56 10.08 4.71
CA SER A 39 11.93 9.82 3.31
C SER A 39 11.21 8.60 2.74
N GLY A 40 11.20 7.48 3.47
CA GLY A 40 10.43 6.28 3.10
C GLY A 40 8.92 6.51 3.07
N SER A 41 8.39 7.31 3.98
CA SER A 41 6.97 7.65 4.01
C SER A 41 6.54 8.45 2.77
N GLU A 42 7.33 9.46 2.37
CA GLU A 42 7.08 10.23 1.14
C GLU A 42 7.12 9.32 -0.09
N PHE A 43 8.17 8.51 -0.21
CA PHE A 43 8.36 7.58 -1.32
C PHE A 43 7.18 6.60 -1.46
N ILE A 44 6.80 5.91 -0.38
CA ILE A 44 5.70 4.93 -0.39
C ILE A 44 4.36 5.57 -0.76
N GLN A 45 4.10 6.79 -0.27
CA GLN A 45 2.86 7.50 -0.61
C GLN A 45 2.80 7.87 -2.10
N MET A 46 3.92 8.36 -2.67
CA MET A 46 3.98 8.67 -4.10
C MET A 46 3.80 7.42 -4.97
N ILE A 47 4.46 6.31 -4.61
CA ILE A 47 4.28 5.02 -5.29
C ILE A 47 2.83 4.55 -5.21
N ALA A 48 2.20 4.60 -4.03
CA ALA A 48 0.83 4.12 -3.86
C ALA A 48 -0.20 4.93 -4.67
N ILE A 49 -0.02 6.26 -4.74
CA ILE A 49 -0.84 7.14 -5.59
C ILE A 49 -0.66 6.78 -7.06
N GLU A 50 0.59 6.57 -7.49
CA GLU A 50 0.87 6.26 -8.89
C GLU A 50 0.34 4.87 -9.27
N ILE A 51 0.41 3.87 -8.39
CA ILE A 51 -0.24 2.55 -8.59
C ILE A 51 -1.75 2.70 -8.78
N GLU A 52 -2.41 3.48 -7.91
CA GLU A 52 -3.86 3.73 -8.04
C GLU A 52 -4.20 4.40 -9.38
N ARG A 53 -3.36 5.32 -9.84
CA ARG A 53 -3.53 5.99 -11.14
C ARG A 53 -3.44 5.00 -12.31
N GLN A 54 -2.48 4.07 -12.28
CA GLN A 54 -2.31 3.06 -13.33
C GLN A 54 -3.45 2.04 -13.36
N PHE A 55 -4.00 1.67 -12.21
CA PHE A 55 -5.11 0.71 -12.07
C PHE A 55 -6.43 1.39 -11.68
N LYS A 56 -6.66 2.59 -12.21
CA LYS A 56 -7.85 3.38 -11.91
C LYS A 56 -9.11 2.60 -12.26
N GLY A 57 -10.01 2.48 -11.28
CA GLY A 57 -11.28 1.77 -11.43
C GLY A 57 -11.28 0.34 -10.86
N ARG A 58 -10.12 -0.23 -10.52
CA ARG A 58 -10.01 -1.55 -9.84
C ARG A 58 -9.47 -1.46 -8.41
N ILE A 59 -8.55 -0.54 -8.16
CA ILE A 59 -7.94 -0.35 -6.83
C ILE A 59 -8.62 0.78 -6.06
N LEU A 60 -8.94 0.54 -4.79
CA LEU A 60 -9.18 1.57 -3.78
C LEU A 60 -7.91 1.79 -2.96
N LEU A 61 -7.31 2.97 -3.08
CA LEU A 61 -6.20 3.41 -2.25
C LEU A 61 -6.73 4.00 -0.94
N LEU A 62 -6.39 3.36 0.18
CA LEU A 62 -6.71 3.87 1.51
C LEU A 62 -5.69 4.90 2.00
N PRO A 63 -6.03 5.68 3.05
CA PRO A 63 -5.05 6.49 3.74
C PRO A 63 -3.93 5.63 4.32
N SER A 64 -2.77 6.24 4.54
CA SER A 64 -1.62 5.55 5.08
C SER A 64 -1.91 4.93 6.44
N PHE A 65 -1.57 3.66 6.59
CA PHE A 65 -1.41 2.97 7.85
C PHE A 65 -0.11 3.46 8.51
N VAL A 66 -0.25 4.29 9.53
CA VAL A 66 0.88 4.91 10.25
C VAL A 66 1.24 4.06 11.47
N TYR A 67 2.54 3.89 11.72
CA TYR A 67 3.05 3.21 12.91
C TYR A 67 4.37 3.83 13.38
N PHE A 68 4.74 3.63 14.63
CA PHE A 68 6.04 4.08 15.14
C PHE A 68 7.10 2.99 14.99
N LEU A 69 8.34 3.38 14.65
CA LEU A 69 9.47 2.44 14.48
C LEU A 69 9.88 1.70 15.76
N ASN A 70 9.44 2.17 16.93
CA ASN A 70 9.72 1.54 18.22
C ASN A 70 8.65 0.51 18.63
N PHE A 71 7.60 0.31 17.82
CA PHE A 71 6.60 -0.73 18.08
C PHE A 71 7.26 -2.11 18.05
N SER A 72 6.93 -2.91 19.06
CA SER A 72 7.31 -4.32 19.08
C SER A 72 6.54 -5.09 17.99
N ASP A 73 7.02 -6.28 17.64
CA ASP A 73 6.31 -7.17 16.71
C ASP A 73 4.91 -7.52 17.22
N GLN A 74 4.72 -7.60 18.54
CA GLN A 74 3.42 -7.83 19.16
C GLN A 74 2.47 -6.64 18.95
N ASP A 75 2.95 -5.41 19.12
CA ASP A 75 2.16 -4.19 18.86
C ASP A 75 1.77 -4.09 17.39
N LYS A 76 2.73 -4.33 16.49
CA LYS A 76 2.51 -4.37 15.04
C LYS A 76 1.45 -5.41 14.67
N LYS A 77 1.58 -6.64 15.18
CA LYS A 77 0.63 -7.72 14.95
C LYS A 77 -0.76 -7.40 15.47
N MET A 78 -0.88 -6.88 16.69
CA MET A 78 -2.17 -6.48 17.26
C MET A 78 -2.84 -5.41 16.40
N LEU A 79 -2.10 -4.38 15.99
CA LEU A 79 -2.62 -3.28 15.20
C LEU A 79 -3.09 -3.76 13.81
N LEU A 80 -2.25 -4.52 13.10
CA LEU A 80 -2.59 -5.03 11.78
C LEU A 80 -3.74 -6.02 11.81
N THR A 81 -3.83 -6.85 12.86
CA THR A 81 -4.96 -7.79 13.03
C THR A 81 -6.30 -7.05 13.10
N LYS A 82 -6.37 -5.92 13.82
CA LYS A 82 -7.60 -5.11 13.91
C LYS A 82 -7.98 -4.54 12.54
N TRP A 83 -7.01 -4.01 11.80
CA TRP A 83 -7.24 -3.51 10.44
C TRP A 83 -7.71 -4.62 9.49
N HIS A 84 -7.00 -5.75 9.49
CA HIS A 84 -7.34 -6.90 8.67
C HIS A 84 -8.77 -7.41 8.96
N HIS A 85 -9.16 -7.48 10.24
CA HIS A 85 -10.52 -7.89 10.62
C HIS A 85 -11.60 -6.94 10.07
N GLU A 86 -11.40 -5.63 10.10
CA GLU A 86 -12.38 -4.68 9.56
C GLU A 86 -12.45 -4.72 8.02
N LEU A 87 -11.32 -4.95 7.36
CA LEU A 87 -11.23 -4.99 5.90
C LEU A 87 -11.79 -6.28 5.31
N THR A 88 -11.60 -7.41 5.98
CA THR A 88 -12.15 -8.71 5.55
C THR A 88 -13.66 -8.84 5.75
N LYS A 89 -14.29 -7.99 6.57
CA LYS A 89 -15.76 -7.84 6.58
C LYS A 89 -16.32 -7.27 5.28
N LYS A 90 -15.48 -6.69 4.42
CA LYS A 90 -15.86 -6.10 3.14
C LYS A 90 -15.56 -7.08 2.01
N SER A 91 -16.26 -6.90 0.90
CA SER A 91 -16.22 -7.78 -0.28
C SER A 91 -14.94 -7.64 -1.13
N PHE A 92 -13.83 -7.15 -0.56
CA PHE A 92 -12.58 -7.02 -1.29
C PHE A 92 -11.93 -8.39 -1.44
N LYS A 93 -11.60 -8.76 -2.67
CA LYS A 93 -10.92 -10.02 -2.99
C LYS A 93 -9.43 -9.93 -2.68
N HIS A 94 -8.84 -8.75 -2.85
CA HIS A 94 -7.41 -8.53 -2.72
C HIS A 94 -7.11 -7.42 -1.73
N LEU A 95 -6.19 -7.73 -0.80
CA LEU A 95 -5.70 -6.79 0.19
C LEU A 95 -4.18 -6.70 0.09
N PHE A 96 -3.71 -5.62 -0.53
CA PHE A 96 -2.29 -5.33 -0.68
C PHE A 96 -1.86 -4.27 0.33
N PHE A 97 -0.78 -4.57 1.03
CA PHE A 97 -0.02 -3.62 1.83
C PHE A 97 1.23 -3.23 1.05
N ILE A 98 1.64 -1.97 1.09
CA ILE A 98 2.89 -1.51 0.47
C ILE A 98 3.74 -0.77 1.49
N SER A 99 5.01 -1.15 1.62
CA SER A 99 5.93 -0.55 2.60
C SER A 99 7.39 -0.68 2.20
N SER A 100 8.23 0.18 2.77
CA SER A 100 9.69 0.03 2.77
C SER A 100 10.24 -0.67 4.00
N ASP A 101 9.39 -0.96 5.00
CA ASP A 101 9.79 -1.70 6.20
C ASP A 101 9.53 -3.20 6.06
N GLN A 102 10.62 -3.97 5.95
CA GLN A 102 10.57 -5.41 5.77
C GLN A 102 10.03 -6.16 7.01
N SER A 103 10.05 -5.54 8.19
CA SER A 103 9.56 -6.18 9.43
C SER A 103 8.07 -6.54 9.37
N TRP A 104 7.30 -5.91 8.48
CA TRP A 104 5.90 -6.26 8.26
C TRP A 104 5.69 -7.60 7.55
N LYS A 105 6.71 -8.12 6.85
CA LYS A 105 6.55 -9.30 5.96
C LYS A 105 5.96 -10.50 6.69
N SER A 106 6.59 -10.91 7.79
CA SER A 106 6.11 -12.08 8.56
C SER A 106 4.70 -11.86 9.13
N ILE A 107 4.39 -10.65 9.56
CA ILE A 107 3.10 -10.32 10.19
C ILE A 107 1.98 -10.34 9.13
N VAL A 108 2.22 -9.77 7.96
CA VAL A 108 1.27 -9.76 6.84
C VAL A 108 1.02 -11.18 6.32
N GLU A 109 2.08 -11.98 6.12
CA GLU A 109 1.98 -13.38 5.70
C GLU A 109 1.16 -14.23 6.69
N GLN A 110 1.35 -14.04 8.00
CA GLN A 110 0.56 -14.72 9.04
C GLN A 110 -0.94 -14.40 8.96
N LEU A 111 -1.30 -13.21 8.47
CA LEU A 111 -2.68 -12.79 8.27
C LEU A 111 -3.23 -13.15 6.88
N LYS A 112 -2.46 -13.87 6.05
CA LYS A 112 -2.79 -14.18 4.65
C LYS A 112 -3.00 -12.92 3.79
N GLY A 113 -2.37 -11.81 4.17
CA GLY A 113 -2.32 -10.62 3.34
C GLY A 113 -1.15 -10.67 2.36
N GLU A 114 -1.11 -9.70 1.45
CA GLU A 114 -0.02 -9.56 0.47
C GLU A 114 0.79 -8.30 0.79
N LEU A 115 2.09 -8.45 1.06
CA LEU A 115 3.00 -7.30 1.26
C LEU A 115 3.84 -7.06 0.00
N ILE A 116 3.70 -5.88 -0.56
CA ILE A 116 4.60 -5.30 -1.56
C ILE A 116 5.69 -4.56 -0.79
N TRP A 117 6.85 -5.20 -0.67
CA TRP A 117 8.02 -4.54 -0.10
C TRP A 117 8.83 -3.87 -1.19
N ILE A 118 9.15 -2.59 -1.02
CA ILE A 118 9.97 -1.81 -1.95
C ILE A 118 11.02 -1.00 -1.18
N PRO A 119 12.32 -1.09 -1.53
CA PRO A 119 13.34 -0.28 -0.89
C PRO A 119 13.08 1.21 -1.13
N SER A 120 13.19 2.02 -0.07
CA SER A 120 13.02 3.47 -0.19
C SER A 120 14.12 4.09 -1.03
N ILE A 121 13.75 5.06 -1.88
CA ILE A 121 14.70 5.92 -2.60
C ILE A 121 14.54 7.34 -2.08
N PRO A 122 15.60 7.97 -1.54
CA PRO A 122 15.56 9.36 -1.10
C PRO A 122 15.22 10.31 -2.26
N LEU A 123 14.16 11.10 -2.09
CA LEU A 123 13.67 12.01 -3.13
C LEU A 123 13.92 13.48 -2.80
N GLU A 124 14.41 13.82 -1.60
CA GLU A 124 14.38 15.20 -1.07
C GLU A 124 15.06 16.25 -1.98
N HIS A 125 16.12 15.88 -2.69
CA HIS A 125 16.93 16.78 -3.52
C HIS A 125 16.54 16.76 -5.01
N LEU A 126 15.52 15.98 -5.38
CA LEU A 126 15.10 15.83 -6.76
C LEU A 126 14.01 16.86 -7.13
N ASP A 127 14.09 17.38 -8.35
CA ASP A 127 13.00 18.17 -8.92
C ASP A 127 11.75 17.31 -9.22
N GLY A 128 10.63 17.96 -9.50
CA GLY A 128 9.36 17.25 -9.72
C GLY A 128 9.39 16.27 -10.90
N THR A 129 10.07 16.61 -11.99
CA THR A 129 10.13 15.78 -13.20
C THR A 129 10.95 14.51 -12.93
N ASN A 130 12.11 14.66 -12.30
CA ASN A 130 12.99 13.55 -11.94
C ASN A 130 12.35 12.66 -10.87
N LYS A 131 11.66 13.24 -9.88
CA LYS A 131 10.85 12.48 -8.91
C LYS A 131 9.83 11.58 -9.61
N MET A 132 9.01 12.15 -10.49
CA MET A 132 7.97 11.39 -11.18
C MET A 132 8.56 10.32 -12.09
N ALA A 133 9.67 10.59 -12.79
CA ALA A 133 10.34 9.59 -13.62
C ALA A 133 10.82 8.37 -12.81
N ILE A 134 11.35 8.58 -11.60
CA ILE A 134 11.73 7.50 -10.69
C ILE A 134 10.48 6.74 -10.23
N ILE A 135 9.45 7.43 -9.77
CA ILE A 135 8.19 6.83 -9.29
C ILE A 135 7.55 5.98 -10.39
N ASP A 136 7.44 6.49 -11.61
CA ASP A 136 6.89 5.77 -12.76
C ASP A 136 7.68 4.50 -13.08
N ASN A 137 9.02 4.55 -13.00
CA ASN A 137 9.87 3.39 -13.23
C ASN A 137 9.63 2.32 -12.15
N GLN A 138 9.58 2.72 -10.88
CA GLN A 138 9.31 1.79 -9.78
C GLN A 138 7.92 1.17 -9.91
N VAL A 139 6.88 1.95 -10.24
CA VAL A 139 5.52 1.43 -10.43
C VAL A 139 5.45 0.46 -11.60
N LYS A 140 6.11 0.73 -12.73
CA LYS A 140 6.16 -0.19 -13.88
C LYS A 140 6.66 -1.58 -13.51
N GLN A 141 7.65 -1.66 -12.62
CA GLN A 141 8.18 -2.95 -12.14
C GLN A 141 7.17 -3.69 -11.25
N LEU A 142 6.30 -2.96 -10.54
CA LEU A 142 5.28 -3.52 -9.67
C LEU A 142 4.01 -3.96 -10.41
N LEU A 143 3.73 -3.46 -11.62
CA LEU A 143 2.48 -3.77 -12.34
C LEU A 143 2.30 -5.28 -12.54
N ASN A 144 3.37 -5.99 -12.90
CA ASN A 144 3.33 -7.44 -13.14
C ASN A 144 2.92 -8.19 -11.86
N PHE A 145 3.39 -7.77 -10.68
CA PHE A 145 3.02 -8.39 -9.42
C PHE A 145 1.51 -8.34 -9.16
N PHE A 146 0.86 -7.21 -9.43
CA PHE A 146 -0.61 -7.11 -9.29
C PHE A 146 -1.33 -8.04 -10.25
N VAL A 147 -0.92 -8.05 -11.52
CA VAL A 147 -1.54 -8.88 -12.56
C VAL A 147 -1.43 -10.37 -12.23
N GLU A 148 -0.23 -10.83 -11.83
CA GLU A 148 0.01 -12.22 -11.44
C GLU A 148 -0.87 -12.63 -10.24
N LYS A 149 -1.00 -11.75 -9.24
CA LYS A 149 -1.83 -12.03 -8.05
C LYS A 149 -3.32 -12.05 -8.34
N TRP A 150 -3.79 -11.22 -9.28
CA TRP A 150 -5.17 -11.25 -9.75
C TRP A 150 -5.47 -12.53 -10.53
N GLN A 151 -4.61 -12.91 -11.47
CA GLN A 151 -4.76 -14.14 -12.26
C GLN A 151 -4.79 -15.39 -11.37
N ALA A 152 -3.84 -15.50 -10.43
CA ALA A 152 -3.78 -16.63 -9.51
C ALA A 152 -5.05 -16.78 -8.65
N ALA A 153 -5.73 -15.69 -8.30
CA ALA A 153 -6.98 -15.76 -7.54
C ALA A 153 -8.20 -16.03 -8.43
N GLU A 154 -8.18 -15.60 -9.69
CA GLU A 154 -9.24 -15.86 -10.66
C GLU A 154 -9.24 -17.35 -11.06
N ASP A 155 -8.07 -17.96 -11.26
CA ASP A 155 -7.91 -19.39 -11.58
C ASP A 155 -8.36 -20.34 -10.45
N VAL A 156 -8.26 -19.92 -9.19
CA VAL A 156 -8.72 -20.70 -8.03
C VAL A 156 -10.25 -20.68 -7.88
N ASN A 157 -10.93 -19.72 -8.53
CA ASN A 157 -12.38 -19.55 -8.48
C ASN A 157 -13.12 -19.98 -9.76
N ALA A 158 -12.38 -20.49 -10.76
CA ALA A 158 -12.90 -21.04 -12.02
C ALA A 158 -13.12 -22.56 -11.93
#